data_AF-A0A0U2YGI9-F1
#
_entry.id   AF-A0A0U2YGI9-F1
#
_cell.length_a   1.000
_cell.length_b   1.000
_cell.length_c   1.000
_cell.angle_alpha   90.00
_cell.angle_beta   90.00
_cell.angle_gamma   90.00
#
_symmetry.space_group_name_H-M   'P 1'
#
loop_
_entity.id
_entity.type
_entity.pdbx_description
1 polymer ?
#
loop_
_entity_poly.entity_id
_entity_poly.type
_entity_poly.pdbx_seq_one_letter_code
_entity_poly.pdbx_strand_id
1 'polypeptide(L)'
;MDNLIASNIRQRPVRSLVSIMGVALGVALVMLFTGLSRGMSNDLHRRASNVRAEIIFTRKGSMELTSSTANLSTKYVERLKAIEGVKSAVPVIRYVFQGGGQFGFEQIEGVDWPAFAEMRRYV
;
A
#
# COMPACT_ATOMS: atom_id res chain seq x y z
N MET A 1 -17.67 45.56 -26.70
CA MET A 1 -16.49 45.16 -27.51
C MET A 1 -16.40 43.64 -27.63
N ASP A 2 -17.08 42.88 -26.79
CA ASP A 2 -17.12 41.40 -26.76
C ASP A 2 -17.70 40.77 -28.03
N ASN A 3 -18.57 41.52 -28.73
CA ASN A 3 -19.24 41.06 -29.94
C ASN A 3 -18.28 40.85 -31.13
N LEU A 4 -17.14 41.56 -31.15
CA LEU A 4 -16.13 41.43 -32.21
C LEU A 4 -15.27 40.15 -32.06
N ILE A 5 -15.07 39.71 -30.82
CA ILE A 5 -14.31 38.49 -30.51
C ILE A 5 -15.16 37.25 -30.83
N ALA A 6 -16.43 37.24 -30.40
CA ALA A 6 -17.37 36.16 -30.69
C ALA A 6 -17.65 36.03 -32.21
N SER A 7 -17.70 37.15 -32.93
CA SER A 7 -17.87 37.17 -34.39
C SER A 7 -16.70 36.51 -35.13
N ASN A 8 -15.46 36.78 -34.71
CA ASN A 8 -14.25 36.17 -35.29
C ASN A 8 -14.19 34.65 -35.07
N ILE A 9 -14.57 34.17 -33.88
CA ILE A 9 -14.63 32.73 -33.58
C ILE A 9 -15.64 32.02 -34.50
N ARG A 10 -16.77 32.67 -34.79
CA ARG A 10 -17.84 32.15 -35.65
C ARG A 10 -17.49 32.16 -37.14
N GLN A 11 -16.47 32.92 -37.54
CA GLN A 11 -16.01 33.04 -38.93
C GLN A 11 -15.16 31.84 -39.39
N ARG A 12 -14.47 31.14 -38.48
CA ARG A 12 -13.73 29.90 -38.74
C ARG A 12 -14.00 28.85 -37.65
N PRO A 13 -15.24 28.33 -37.56
CA PRO A 13 -15.72 27.60 -36.39
C PRO A 13 -14.95 26.29 -36.15
N VAL A 14 -14.56 25.57 -37.20
CA VAL A 14 -13.84 24.29 -37.07
C VAL A 14 -12.47 24.47 -36.41
N ARG A 15 -11.71 25.50 -36.80
CA ARG A 15 -10.35 25.72 -36.28
C ARG A 15 -10.35 26.12 -34.80
N SER A 16 -11.33 26.94 -34.41
CA SER A 16 -11.54 27.36 -33.02
C SER A 16 -11.96 26.17 -32.16
N LEU A 17 -12.88 25.33 -32.64
CA LEU A 17 -13.35 24.14 -31.92
C LEU A 17 -12.22 23.13 -31.68
N VAL A 18 -11.41 22.84 -32.71
CA VAL A 18 -10.28 21.92 -32.60
C VAL A 18 -9.24 22.44 -31.59
N SER A 19 -8.97 23.75 -31.57
CA SER A 19 -8.04 24.33 -30.57
C SER A 19 -8.60 24.24 -29.15
N ILE A 20 -9.88 24.55 -28.95
CA ILE A 20 -10.53 24.46 -27.63
C ILE A 20 -10.49 23.01 -27.13
N MET A 21 -10.81 22.04 -27.99
CA MET A 21 -10.75 20.62 -27.63
C MET A 21 -9.32 20.18 -27.31
N GLY A 22 -8.32 20.63 -28.08
CA GLY A 22 -6.92 20.30 -27.82
C GLY A 22 -6.45 20.80 -26.45
N VAL A 23 -6.76 22.05 -26.11
CA VAL A 23 -6.41 22.62 -24.80
C VAL A 23 -7.17 21.93 -23.68
N ALA A 24 -8.48 21.69 -23.85
CA ALA A 24 -9.31 21.01 -22.84
C ALA A 24 -8.81 19.59 -22.56
N LEU A 25 -8.46 18.83 -23.61
CA LEU A 25 -7.92 17.49 -23.49
C LEU A 25 -6.57 17.49 -22.78
N GLY A 26 -5.68 18.43 -23.13
CA GLY A 26 -4.37 18.57 -22.48
C GLY A 26 -4.49 18.86 -20.98
N VAL A 27 -5.36 19.81 -20.60
CA VAL A 27 -5.61 20.13 -19.19
C VAL A 27 -6.24 18.94 -18.45
N ALA A 28 -7.21 18.26 -19.06
CA ALA A 28 -7.84 17.08 -18.46
C ALA A 28 -6.82 15.95 -18.20
N LEU A 29 -5.93 15.68 -19.15
CA LEU A 29 -4.88 14.67 -19.00
C LEU A 29 -3.91 15.02 -17.87
N VAL A 30 -3.48 16.28 -17.77
CA VAL A 30 -2.62 16.73 -16.67
C VAL A 30 -3.32 16.59 -15.32
N MET A 31 -4.59 16.97 -15.21
CA MET A 31 -5.36 16.80 -13.96
C MET A 31 -5.52 15.31 -13.59
N LEU A 32 -5.84 14.46 -14.57
CA LEU A 32 -6.00 13.02 -14.34
C LEU A 32 -4.68 12.39 -13.86
N PHE A 33 -3.57 12.68 -14.54
CA PHE A 33 -2.29 12.10 -14.20
C PHE A 33 -1.79 12.56 -12.82
N THR A 34 -1.92 13.84 -12.52
CA THR A 34 -1.52 14.39 -11.21
C THR A 34 -2.44 13.92 -10.09
N GLY A 35 -3.75 13.82 -10.33
CA GLY A 35 -4.71 13.25 -9.41
C GLY A 35 -4.44 11.78 -9.11
N LEU A 36 -4.18 10.97 -10.14
CA LEU A 36 -3.83 9.56 -9.99
C LEU A 36 -2.51 9.39 -9.24
N SER A 37 -1.46 10.12 -9.62
CA SER A 37 -0.15 10.04 -8.96
C SER A 37 -0.24 10.37 -7.47
N ARG A 38 -0.96 11.44 -7.12
CA ARG A 38 -1.19 11.82 -5.72
C ARG A 38 -2.08 10.82 -4.99
N GLY A 39 -3.12 10.32 -5.65
CA GLY A 39 -4.02 9.30 -5.11
C GLY A 39 -3.27 8.00 -4.79
N MET A 40 -2.44 7.52 -5.72
CA MET A 40 -1.60 6.33 -5.54
C MET A 40 -0.57 6.54 -4.44
N SER A 41 0.10 7.69 -4.41
CA SER A 41 1.07 8.01 -3.36
C SER A 41 0.41 8.06 -1.98
N ASN A 42 -0.76 8.67 -1.86
CA ASN A 42 -1.51 8.73 -0.61
C ASN A 42 -2.04 7.34 -0.19
N ASP A 43 -2.49 6.50 -1.13
CA ASP A 43 -2.90 5.13 -0.81
C ASP A 43 -1.72 4.28 -0.34
N LEU A 44 -0.57 4.38 -1.01
CA LEU A 44 0.67 3.73 -0.57
C LEU A 44 1.09 4.22 0.81
N HIS A 45 1.05 5.53 1.06
CA HIS A 45 1.40 6.09 2.36
C HIS A 45 0.43 5.62 3.45
N ARG A 46 -0.87 5.56 3.18
CA ARG A 46 -1.89 5.06 4.11
C ARG A 46 -1.71 3.57 4.42
N ARG A 47 -1.34 2.76 3.42
CA ARG A 47 -1.04 1.33 3.63
C ARG A 47 0.24 1.14 4.43
N ALA A 48 1.29 1.89 4.09
CA ALA A 48 2.56 1.83 4.81
C ALA A 48 2.42 2.34 6.26
N SER A 49 1.63 3.38 6.49
CA SER A 49 1.39 3.93 7.83
C SER A 49 0.46 3.08 8.69
N ASN A 50 -0.26 2.11 8.12
CA ASN A 50 -0.95 1.08 8.91
C ASN A 50 0.03 0.03 9.48
N VAL A 51 1.24 -0.06 8.94
CA VAL A 51 2.35 -0.88 9.45
C VAL A 51 3.30 0.04 10.23
N ARG A 52 2.83 0.59 11.35
CA ARG A 52 3.67 1.48 12.18
C ARG A 52 4.65 0.65 13.02
N ALA A 53 5.94 0.91 12.81
CA ALA A 53 7.07 0.57 13.69
C ALA A 53 7.04 -0.84 14.32
N GLU A 54 6.59 -1.86 13.58
CA GLU A 54 6.70 -3.25 14.00
C GLU A 54 8.05 -3.81 13.50
N ILE A 55 8.97 -4.06 14.43
CA ILE A 55 10.24 -4.71 14.11
C ILE A 55 9.97 -6.21 13.98
N ILE A 56 10.09 -6.74 12.77
CA ILE A 56 9.99 -8.18 12.53
C ILE A 56 11.33 -8.83 12.93
N PHE A 57 11.31 -9.52 14.06
CA PHE A 57 12.46 -10.32 14.51
C PHE A 57 12.36 -11.74 13.94
N THR A 58 13.30 -12.12 13.10
CA THR A 58 13.28 -13.41 12.39
C THR A 58 14.69 -13.92 12.12
N ARG A 59 14.84 -15.20 11.77
CA ARG A 59 16.13 -15.80 11.41
C ARG A 59 16.54 -15.34 10.01
N LYS A 60 17.84 -15.29 9.72
CA LYS A 60 18.31 -15.10 8.34
C LYS A 60 17.69 -16.17 7.41
N GLY A 61 17.07 -15.75 6.31
CA GLY A 61 16.43 -16.65 5.34
C GLY A 61 15.03 -17.16 5.73
N SER A 62 14.43 -16.71 6.85
CA SER A 62 13.09 -17.18 7.25
C SER A 62 11.90 -16.40 6.71
N MET A 63 12.14 -15.43 5.81
CA MET A 63 11.08 -14.73 5.07
C MET A 63 10.89 -15.26 3.64
N GLU A 64 11.65 -16.29 3.25
CA GLU A 64 11.49 -16.94 1.95
C GLU A 64 10.23 -17.81 1.93
N LEU A 65 9.55 -17.87 0.78
CA LEU A 65 8.31 -18.64 0.61
C LEU A 65 8.51 -20.15 0.84
N THR A 66 9.72 -20.64 0.56
CA THR A 66 10.16 -22.02 0.76
C THR A 66 10.76 -22.27 2.14
N SER A 67 10.75 -21.25 3.01
CA SER A 67 11.37 -21.38 4.32
C SER A 67 10.57 -22.32 5.22
N SER A 68 11.27 -23.01 6.10
CA SER A 68 10.64 -23.89 7.09
C SER A 68 9.65 -23.12 7.98
N THR A 69 8.58 -23.78 8.39
CA THR A 69 7.60 -23.19 9.30
C THR A 69 8.19 -23.02 10.69
N ALA A 70 7.83 -21.93 11.38
CA ALA A 70 8.18 -21.72 12.80
C ALA A 70 9.69 -21.81 13.09
N ASN A 71 10.53 -21.24 12.21
CA ASN A 71 12.00 -21.28 12.32
C ASN A 71 12.62 -20.50 13.50
N LEU A 72 11.78 -19.90 14.34
CA LEU A 72 12.16 -19.14 15.51
C LEU A 72 11.29 -19.55 16.71
N SER A 73 11.93 -19.82 17.85
CA SER A 73 11.23 -20.20 19.08
C SER A 73 10.47 -19.01 19.69
N THR A 74 9.26 -19.24 20.17
CA THR A 74 8.46 -18.25 20.90
C THR A 74 9.11 -17.81 22.22
N LYS A 75 10.09 -18.55 22.75
CA LYS A 75 10.89 -18.17 23.93
C LYS A 75 11.63 -16.83 23.76
N TYR A 76 11.88 -16.40 22.51
CA TYR A 76 12.48 -15.09 22.25
C TYR A 76 11.54 -13.94 22.61
N VAL A 77 10.23 -14.14 22.70
CA VAL A 77 9.26 -13.09 23.08
C VAL A 77 9.59 -12.53 24.45
N GLU A 78 9.85 -13.38 25.45
CA GLU A 78 10.21 -12.94 26.80
C GLU A 78 11.55 -12.20 26.82
N ARG A 79 12.53 -12.69 26.04
CA ARG A 79 13.83 -12.05 25.90
C ARG A 79 13.75 -10.68 25.25
N LEU A 80 12.90 -10.52 24.23
CA LEU A 80 12.68 -9.25 23.54
C LEU A 80 11.97 -8.25 24.44
N LYS A 81 10.97 -8.68 25.22
CA LYS A 81 10.29 -7.83 26.21
C LYS A 81 11.22 -7.31 27.32
N ALA A 82 12.34 -8.00 27.59
CA ALA A 82 13.33 -7.57 28.57
C ALA A 82 14.28 -6.46 28.05
N ILE A 83 14.26 -6.15 26.75
CA ILE A 83 15.09 -5.09 26.17
C ILE A 83 14.44 -3.73 26.43
N GLU A 84 15.23 -2.78 26.92
CA GLU A 84 14.79 -1.40 27.12
C GLU A 84 14.28 -0.80 25.79
N GLY A 85 13.09 -0.19 25.83
CA GLY A 85 12.42 0.38 24.65
C GLY A 85 11.44 -0.56 23.93
N VAL A 86 11.38 -1.85 24.26
CA VAL A 86 10.38 -2.78 23.71
C VAL A 86 9.08 -2.69 24.52
N LYS A 87 8.05 -2.06 23.94
CA LYS A 87 6.73 -1.91 24.57
C LYS A 87 5.93 -3.23 24.57
N SER A 88 6.01 -3.99 23.50
CA SER A 88 5.30 -5.27 23.33
C SER A 88 6.00 -6.14 22.30
N ALA A 89 5.90 -7.46 22.46
CA ALA A 89 6.33 -8.44 21.47
C ALA A 89 5.30 -9.56 21.40
N VAL A 90 4.89 -9.92 20.18
CA VAL A 90 3.89 -10.95 19.89
C VAL A 90 4.49 -11.95 18.88
N PRO A 91 4.40 -13.26 19.14
CA PRO A 91 4.88 -14.24 18.17
C PRO A 91 3.89 -14.39 17.00
N VAL A 92 4.41 -14.42 15.78
CA VAL A 92 3.65 -14.71 14.56
C VAL A 92 4.29 -15.91 13.87
N ILE A 93 3.51 -16.96 13.63
CA ILE A 93 3.97 -18.17 12.96
C ILE A 93 3.36 -18.22 11.57
N ARG A 94 4.19 -18.25 10.53
CA ARG A 94 3.77 -18.44 9.15
C ARG A 94 3.94 -19.90 8.76
N TYR A 95 2.84 -20.52 8.32
CA TYR A 95 2.79 -21.84 7.74
C TYR A 95 2.46 -21.71 6.25
N VAL A 96 3.44 -21.97 5.39
CA VAL A 96 3.24 -22.00 3.94
C VAL A 96 3.15 -23.46 3.53
N PHE A 97 2.09 -23.82 2.81
CA PHE A 97 1.86 -25.16 2.30
C PHE A 97 1.38 -25.10 0.85
N GLN A 98 1.61 -26.17 0.11
CA GLN A 98 1.07 -26.33 -1.23
C GLN A 98 -0.36 -26.84 -1.09
N GLY A 99 -1.35 -25.99 -1.40
CA GLY A 99 -2.76 -26.36 -1.34
C GLY A 99 -3.09 -27.43 -2.38
N GLY A 100 -4.12 -28.24 -2.14
CA GLY A 100 -4.53 -29.34 -3.03
C GLY A 100 -5.06 -28.93 -4.41
N GLY A 101 -5.08 -27.63 -4.73
CA GLY A 101 -5.46 -27.11 -6.04
C GLY A 101 -4.28 -27.15 -7.04
N GLN A 102 -4.59 -27.30 -8.33
CA GLN A 102 -3.59 -27.47 -9.41
C GLN A 102 -2.54 -26.35 -9.52
N PHE A 103 -2.76 -25.18 -8.90
CA PHE A 103 -1.77 -24.09 -8.81
C PHE A 103 -1.96 -23.32 -7.50
N GLY A 104 -0.92 -23.22 -6.65
CA GLY A 104 -0.88 -22.24 -5.57
C GLY A 104 -0.15 -22.68 -4.30
N PHE A 105 0.65 -21.77 -3.75
CA PHE A 105 1.06 -21.81 -2.35
C PHE A 105 -0.02 -21.12 -1.52
N GLU A 106 -0.44 -21.74 -0.43
CA GLU A 106 -1.33 -21.16 0.57
C GLU A 106 -0.51 -20.84 1.83
N GLN A 107 -0.85 -19.75 2.51
CA GLN A 107 -0.19 -19.32 3.72
C GLN A 107 -1.21 -19.09 4.83
N ILE A 108 -1.00 -19.75 5.96
CA ILE A 108 -1.74 -19.53 7.21
C ILE A 108 -0.82 -18.83 8.21
N GLU A 109 -1.34 -17.81 8.89
CA GLU A 109 -0.64 -17.12 9.97
C GLU A 109 -1.28 -17.45 11.31
N GLY A 110 -0.52 -18.07 12.20
CA GLY A 110 -0.89 -18.29 13.59
C GLY A 110 -0.46 -17.10 14.44
N VAL A 111 -1.44 -16.41 15.04
CA VAL A 111 -1.23 -15.28 15.94
C VAL A 111 -2.20 -15.33 17.12
N ASP A 112 -1.74 -14.90 18.30
CA ASP A 112 -2.61 -14.66 19.44
C ASP A 112 -3.36 -13.33 19.25
N TRP A 113 -4.62 -13.43 18.81
CA TRP A 113 -5.37 -12.29 18.31
C TRP A 113 -5.60 -11.16 19.34
N PRO A 114 -6.01 -11.43 20.60
CA PRO A 114 -6.14 -10.38 21.61
C PRO A 114 -4.85 -9.57 21.82
N ALA A 115 -3.72 -10.24 22.03
CA ALA A 115 -2.44 -9.59 22.26
C ALA A 115 -1.96 -8.81 21.03
N PHE A 116 -2.17 -9.36 19.83
CA PHE A 116 -1.83 -8.71 18.56
C PHE A 116 -2.70 -7.46 18.29
N ALA A 117 -4.00 -7.55 18.55
CA ALA A 117 -4.92 -6.43 18.39
C ALA A 117 -4.63 -5.30 19.39
N GLU A 118 -4.26 -5.65 20.62
CA GLU A 118 -3.85 -4.67 21.64
C GLU A 118 -2.55 -3.96 21.25
N MET A 119 -1.54 -4.70 20.77
CA MET A 119 -0.29 -4.12 20.24
C MET A 119 -0.58 -3.08 19.14
N ARG A 120 -1.49 -3.39 18.21
CA ARG A 120 -1.90 -2.45 17.15
C ARG A 120 -2.72 -1.25 17.64
N ARG A 121 -3.33 -1.31 18.81
CA ARG A 121 -4.19 -0.23 19.35
C ARG A 121 -3.40 0.89 20.00
N TYR A 122 -2.18 0.61 20.45
CA TYR A 122 -1.32 1.54 21.18
C TYR A 122 -0.31 2.29 20.30
N VAL A 123 -0.49 2.26 18.98
CA VAL A 123 0.42 2.80 17.94
C VAL A 123 -0.39 3.58 16.89
#